data_AF-A0A2S9G968-F1
#
_entry.id   AF-A0A2S9G968-F1
#
_cell.length_a   1.000
_cell.length_b   1.000
_cell.length_c   1.000
_cell.angle_alpha   90.00
_cell.angle_beta   90.00
_cell.angle_gamma   90.00
#
_symmetry.space_group_name_H-M   'P 1'
#
loop_
_entity.id
_entity.type
_entity.pdbx_description
1 polymer ?
#
loop_
_entity_poly.entity_id
_entity_poly.type
_entity_poly.pdbx_seq_one_letter_code
_entity_poly.pdbx_strand_id
1 'polypeptide(L)'
;ARSDTGSVAPAVHANGVMAIDHVVLLSPDLHRTVESFAGVGLEPRRERDGELGGRPIRQIFYRFGEVIVEVVGNPVAAAEGPSTL
;
A
#
# COMPACT_ATOMS: atom_id res chain seq x y z
N ALA A 1 9.71 13.20 -8.18
CA ALA A 1 11.18 13.27 -8.11
C ALA A 1 11.67 12.07 -7.30
N ARG A 2 12.79 11.46 -7.67
CA ARG A 2 13.44 10.43 -6.85
C ARG A 2 14.10 11.12 -5.65
N SER A 3 14.18 10.45 -4.50
CA SER A 3 14.95 10.98 -3.37
C SER A 3 16.44 10.93 -3.70
N ASP A 4 17.14 12.04 -3.47
CA ASP A 4 18.60 12.14 -3.60
C ASP A 4 19.33 11.78 -2.29
N THR A 5 18.60 11.44 -1.23
CA THR A 5 19.17 10.99 0.05
C THR A 5 19.54 9.52 -0.06
N GLY A 6 20.80 9.19 0.23
CA GLY A 6 21.28 7.80 0.27
C GLY A 6 20.64 6.99 1.40
N SER A 7 20.63 5.67 1.26
CA SER A 7 20.23 4.77 2.34
C SER A 7 21.18 4.89 3.53
N VAL A 8 20.64 4.87 4.75
CA VAL A 8 21.41 4.88 6.00
C VAL A 8 21.43 3.47 6.58
N ALA A 9 22.52 3.09 7.23
CA ALA A 9 22.59 1.81 7.95
C ALA A 9 21.48 1.72 9.01
N PRO A 10 20.78 0.57 9.14
CA PRO A 10 19.75 0.40 10.15
C PRO A 10 20.31 0.56 11.57
N ALA A 11 19.59 1.26 12.44
CA ALA A 11 19.89 1.29 13.87
C ALA A 11 19.39 0.00 14.55
N VAL A 12 20.03 -0.39 15.67
CA VAL A 12 19.53 -1.48 16.51
C VAL A 12 18.32 -0.97 17.30
N HIS A 13 17.14 -1.51 17.02
CA HIS A 13 15.92 -1.17 17.73
C HIS A 13 15.76 -2.01 19.01
N ALA A 14 15.30 -1.42 20.12
CA ALA A 14 15.14 -2.11 21.40
C ALA A 14 14.21 -3.34 21.33
N ASN A 15 13.24 -3.31 20.41
CA ASN A 15 12.33 -4.43 20.15
C ASN A 15 12.88 -5.47 19.15
N GLY A 16 14.14 -5.36 18.72
CA GLY A 16 14.74 -6.28 17.74
C GLY A 16 14.21 -6.14 16.31
N VAL A 17 13.56 -5.01 15.99
CA VAL A 17 13.02 -4.74 14.65
C VAL A 17 14.18 -4.48 13.68
N MET A 18 14.15 -5.18 12.54
CA MET A 18 15.22 -5.14 11.54
C MET A 18 14.85 -4.38 10.26
N ALA A 19 13.56 -4.35 9.90
CA ALA A 19 13.06 -3.73 8.68
C ALA A 19 11.55 -3.47 8.76
N ILE A 20 11.05 -2.68 7.82
CA ILE A 20 9.61 -2.58 7.53
C ILE A 20 9.26 -3.63 6.50
N ASP A 21 8.36 -4.54 6.85
CA ASP A 21 7.91 -5.58 5.93
C ASP A 21 6.91 -5.02 4.90
N HIS A 22 5.89 -4.30 5.39
CA HIS A 22 4.86 -3.73 4.54
C HIS A 22 4.29 -2.43 5.10
N VAL A 23 3.69 -1.63 4.21
CA VAL A 23 2.87 -0.47 4.53
C VAL A 23 1.47 -0.72 3.98
N VAL A 24 0.46 -0.53 4.82
CA VAL A 24 -0.94 -0.57 4.40
C VAL A 24 -1.39 0.83 4.01
N LEU A 25 -1.88 0.99 2.79
CA LEU A 25 -2.46 2.22 2.26
C LEU A 25 -3.98 2.06 2.14
N LEU A 26 -4.72 2.78 2.97
CA LEU A 26 -6.17 2.87 2.83
C LEU A 26 -6.52 3.87 1.73
N SER A 27 -7.08 3.38 0.63
CA SER A 27 -7.48 4.19 -0.51
C SER A 27 -8.99 4.44 -0.49
N PRO A 28 -9.42 5.71 -0.70
CA PRO A 28 -10.83 6.03 -0.94
C PRO A 28 -11.26 5.70 -2.38
N ASP A 29 -10.30 5.42 -3.28
CA ASP A 29 -10.54 5.09 -4.69
C ASP A 29 -9.41 4.15 -5.18
N LEU A 30 -9.72 2.85 -5.21
CA LEU A 30 -8.76 1.83 -5.61
C LEU A 30 -8.30 2.03 -7.05
N HIS A 31 -9.20 2.36 -7.97
CA HIS A 31 -8.87 2.45 -9.38
C HIS A 31 -7.84 3.56 -9.63
N ARG A 32 -8.09 4.76 -9.09
CA ARG A 32 -7.15 5.89 -9.16
C ARG A 32 -5.78 5.55 -8.58
N THR A 33 -5.75 4.76 -7.52
CA THR A 33 -4.49 4.37 -6.86
C THR A 33 -3.71 3.35 -7.70
N VAL A 34 -4.42 2.36 -8.25
CA VAL A 34 -3.86 1.36 -9.17
C VAL A 34 -3.29 2.04 -10.41
N GLU A 35 -4.02 2.96 -11.03
CA GLU A 35 -3.55 3.73 -12.19
C GLU A 35 -2.31 4.58 -11.85
N SER A 36 -2.30 5.22 -10.69
CA SER A 36 -1.13 5.99 -10.23
C SER A 36 0.10 5.11 -10.04
N PHE A 37 -0.06 3.89 -9.52
CA PHE A 37 1.04 2.94 -9.34
C PHE A 37 1.52 2.38 -10.68
N ALA A 38 0.60 2.08 -11.61
CA ALA A 38 0.94 1.69 -12.97
C ALA A 38 1.71 2.79 -13.71
N GLY A 39 1.36 4.06 -13.50
CA GLY A 39 2.06 5.22 -14.05
C GLY A 39 3.53 5.34 -13.63
N VAL A 40 3.96 4.65 -12.56
CA VAL A 40 5.35 4.54 -12.13
C VAL A 40 5.96 3.15 -12.37
N GLY A 41 5.30 2.31 -13.17
CA GLY A 41 5.80 1.01 -13.61
C GLY A 41 5.61 -0.12 -12.60
N LEU A 42 4.66 0.01 -11.67
CA LEU A 42 4.37 -1.02 -10.68
C LEU A 42 3.15 -1.84 -11.08
N GLU A 43 3.30 -3.16 -10.95
CA GLU A 43 2.24 -4.14 -11.26
C GLU A 43 1.78 -4.86 -9.98
N PRO A 44 0.47 -5.11 -9.83
CA PRO A 44 -0.06 -5.94 -8.75
C PRO A 44 0.56 -7.34 -8.77
N ARG A 45 0.90 -7.86 -7.59
CA ARG A 45 1.40 -9.23 -7.40
C ARG A 45 0.33 -10.18 -6.92
N ARG A 46 -0.68 -9.66 -6.22
CA ARG A 46 -1.80 -10.41 -5.67
C ARG A 46 -2.97 -9.46 -5.41
N GLU A 47 -4.17 -9.97 -5.58
CA GLU A 47 -5.41 -9.35 -5.11
C GLU A 47 -6.14 -10.32 -4.16
N ARG A 48 -6.84 -9.76 -3.17
CA ARG A 48 -7.68 -10.53 -2.26
C ARG A 48 -8.91 -9.70 -1.88
N ASP A 49 -10.08 -10.26 -2.14
CA ASP A 49 -11.34 -9.74 -1.63
C ASP A 49 -11.59 -10.22 -0.20
N GLY A 50 -12.27 -9.39 0.60
CA GLY A 50 -12.62 -9.69 1.98
C GLY A 50 -13.59 -8.68 2.58
N GLU A 51 -13.69 -8.67 3.90
CA GLU A 51 -14.53 -7.74 4.65
C GLU A 51 -13.77 -7.10 5.82
N LEU A 52 -14.05 -5.83 6.09
CA LEU A 52 -13.57 -5.09 7.25
C LEU A 52 -14.74 -4.37 7.91
N GLY A 53 -15.05 -4.71 9.17
CA GLY A 53 -16.20 -4.13 9.87
C GLY A 53 -17.55 -4.37 9.14
N GLY A 54 -17.67 -5.49 8.42
CA GLY A 54 -18.85 -5.82 7.60
C GLY A 54 -18.94 -5.07 6.26
N ARG A 55 -17.91 -4.31 5.89
CA ARG A 55 -17.83 -3.61 4.60
C ARG A 55 -16.95 -4.40 3.64
N PRO A 56 -17.34 -4.58 2.36
CA PRO A 56 -16.50 -5.25 1.39
C PRO A 56 -15.23 -4.44 1.10
N ILE A 57 -14.09 -5.13 1.10
CA ILE A 57 -12.79 -4.55 0.75
C ILE A 57 -12.08 -5.41 -0.28
N ARG A 58 -11.18 -4.78 -1.04
CA ARG A 58 -10.15 -5.44 -1.83
C ARG A 58 -8.79 -4.97 -1.38
N GLN A 59 -7.88 -5.93 -1.22
CA GLN A 59 -6.49 -5.72 -0.88
C GLN A 59 -5.63 -6.06 -2.11
N ILE A 60 -4.78 -5.13 -2.53
CA ILE A 60 -3.91 -5.24 -3.71
C ILE A 60 -2.47 -5.09 -3.25
N PHE A 61 -1.64 -6.09 -3.54
CA PHE A 61 -0.27 -6.17 -3.04
C PHE A 61 0.73 -5.81 -4.14
N TYR A 62 1.63 -4.87 -3.84
CA TYR A 62 2.71 -4.43 -4.73
C TYR A 62 4.08 -4.67 -4.09
N ARG A 63 5.12 -4.82 -4.92
CA ARG A 63 6.52 -4.80 -4.46
C ARG A 63 7.21 -3.48 -4.77
N PHE A 64 7.60 -2.77 -3.72
CA PHE A 64 8.37 -1.53 -3.75
C PHE A 64 9.81 -1.80 -3.30
N GLY A 65 10.54 -2.58 -4.10
CA GLY A 65 11.84 -3.13 -3.69
C GLY A 65 11.67 -4.13 -2.54
N GLU A 66 12.26 -3.83 -1.38
CA GLU A 66 12.20 -4.70 -0.20
C GLU A 66 10.85 -4.64 0.55
N VAL A 67 10.09 -3.55 0.40
CA VAL A 67 8.84 -3.31 1.13
C VAL A 67 7.62 -3.74 0.29
N ILE A 68 6.59 -4.30 0.92
CA ILE A 68 5.26 -4.49 0.30
C ILE A 68 4.43 -3.22 0.52
N VAL A 69 3.71 -2.79 -0.51
CA VAL A 69 2.58 -1.87 -0.31
C VAL A 69 1.29 -2.66 -0.50
N GLU A 70 0.47 -2.71 0.55
CA GLU A 70 -0.87 -3.30 0.54
C GLU A 70 -1.89 -2.17 0.42
N VAL A 71 -2.46 -2.01 -0.76
CA VAL A 71 -3.51 -1.01 -1.02
C VAL A 71 -4.85 -1.63 -0.70
N VAL A 72 -5.60 -1.03 0.21
CA VAL A 72 -6.91 -1.52 0.68
C VAL A 72 -7.97 -0.47 0.39
N GLY A 73 -9.11 -0.88 -0.17
CA GLY A 73 -10.21 0.02 -0.48
C GLY A 73 -11.49 -0.73 -0.82
N ASN A 74 -12.57 0.01 -1.02
CA ASN A 74 -13.80 -0.59 -1.53
C ASN A 74 -13.58 -1.02 -3.00
N PRO A 75 -13.96 -2.26 -3.39
CA PRO A 75 -13.75 -2.75 -4.75
C PRO A 75 -14.58 -2.05 -5.83
N VAL A 76 -15.64 -1.32 -5.46
CA VAL A 76 -16.62 -0.75 -6.39
C VAL A 76 -16.84 0.75 -6.17
N ALA A 77 -16.76 1.22 -4.92
CA ALA A 77 -17.04 2.60 -4.58
C ALA A 77 -15.77 3.46 -4.52
N ALA A 78 -15.91 4.71 -4.96
CA ALA A 78 -14.90 5.76 -4.80
C ALA A 78 -15.45 6.88 -3.91
N ALA A 79 -14.57 7.56 -3.18
CA ALA A 79 -14.88 8.73 -2.37
C ALA A 79 -13.82 9.84 -2.56
N GLU A 80 -14.26 11.08 -2.32
CA GLU A 80 -13.39 12.24 -2.21
C GLU A 80 -12.80 12.36 -0.79
N GLY A 81 -11.59 12.91 -0.69
CA GLY A 81 -10.91 13.07 0.60
C GLY A 81 -10.23 11.80 1.14
N PRO A 82 -9.81 11.78 2.41
CA PRO A 82 -9.15 10.61 3.01
C PRO A 82 -10.06 9.39 3.09
N SER A 83 -9.49 8.18 3.04
CA SER A 83 -10.26 6.95 3.24
C SER A 83 -10.85 6.89 4.66
N THR A 84 -12.13 6.54 4.74
CA THR A 84 -12.87 6.34 6.01
C THR A 84 -13.38 4.89 6.16
N LEU A 85 -12.65 3.94 5.55
CA LEU A 85 -12.95 2.50 5.59
C LEU A 85 -13.46 2.03 6.96
#